data_AF-A0A4Q5XEP9-F1
#
_entry.id   AF-A0A4Q5XEP9-F1
#
_cell.length_a   1.000
_cell.length_b   1.000
_cell.length_c   1.000
_cell.angle_alpha   90.00
_cell.angle_beta   90.00
_cell.angle_gamma   90.00
#
_symmetry.space_group_name_H-M   'P 1'
#
loop_
_entity.id
_entity.type
_entity.pdbx_description
1 polymer ?
#
loop_
_entity_poly.entity_id
_entity_poly.type
_entity_poly.pdbx_seq_one_letter_code
_entity_poly.pdbx_strand_id
1 'polypeptide(L)'
;MASAGLQRQSVRLLAIAWGLVVIGALVLVAGYPSIPERVVLYRAPWAEAPMTGSKSLLTVGRIALMGVGQLGAVTAMVLGARGSERWERFWRWLGLAAGVKTGLECAQLVTPSESGLNQAFTGATLAVVAAFLVMAARWWRRGDLEAHPAPAGAPRAWLIASLGLWAVFAIAPRFFV
;
A
#
# COMPACT_ATOMS: atom_id res chain seq x y z
N MET A 1 -0.17 31.13 5.35
CA MET A 1 -1.06 30.58 6.39
C MET A 1 -1.84 29.32 5.95
N ALA A 2 -1.74 28.84 4.70
CA ALA A 2 -2.39 27.61 4.22
C ALA A 2 -1.75 26.28 4.70
N SER A 3 -0.52 26.31 5.21
CA SER A 3 0.28 25.11 5.54
C SER A 3 -0.22 24.33 6.77
N ALA A 4 -0.74 24.99 7.81
CA ALA A 4 -1.14 24.32 9.05
C ALA A 4 -2.40 23.47 8.90
N GLY A 5 -3.35 23.90 8.07
CA GLY A 5 -4.59 23.14 7.79
C GLY A 5 -4.31 21.89 6.96
N LEU A 6 -3.44 22.01 5.95
CA LEU A 6 -3.06 20.91 5.06
C LEU A 6 -2.28 19.84 5.82
N GLN A 7 -1.36 20.25 6.70
CA GLN A 7 -0.60 19.34 7.55
C GLN A 7 -1.49 18.56 8.53
N ARG A 8 -2.48 19.21 9.18
CA ARG A 8 -3.44 18.51 10.04
C ARG A 8 -4.26 17.48 9.25
N GLN A 9 -4.66 17.81 8.03
CA GLN A 9 -5.38 16.88 7.16
C GLN A 9 -4.52 15.69 6.76
N SER A 10 -3.25 15.92 6.39
CA SER A 10 -2.30 14.86 6.04
C SER A 10 -2.03 13.92 7.22
N VAL A 11 -1.85 14.46 8.42
CA VAL A 11 -1.68 13.65 9.64
C VAL A 11 -2.94 12.83 9.94
N ARG A 12 -4.14 13.40 9.81
CA ARG A 12 -5.40 12.66 9.99
C ARG A 12 -5.54 11.50 9.01
N LEU A 13 -5.23 11.72 7.74
CA LEU A 13 -5.29 10.66 6.72
C LEU A 13 -4.25 9.57 6.95
N LEU A 14 -3.04 9.94 7.39
CA LEU A 14 -2.03 8.97 7.81
C LEU A 14 -2.48 8.17 9.04
N ALA A 15 -3.11 8.82 10.02
CA ALA A 15 -3.65 8.13 11.19
C ALA A 15 -4.76 7.14 10.79
N ILE A 16 -5.63 7.50 9.85
CA ILE A 16 -6.62 6.58 9.27
C ILE A 16 -5.93 5.41 8.58
N ALA A 17 -4.91 5.68 7.76
CA ALA A 17 -4.17 4.64 7.03
C ALA A 17 -3.48 3.65 7.98
N TRP A 18 -2.83 4.14 9.03
CA TRP A 18 -2.26 3.32 10.11
C TRP A 18 -3.33 2.56 10.88
N GLY A 19 -4.47 3.20 11.18
CA GLY A 19 -5.62 2.54 11.79
C GLY A 19 -6.11 1.35 10.99
N LEU A 20 -6.18 1.46 9.66
CA LEU A 20 -6.54 0.35 8.77
C LEU A 20 -5.54 -0.80 8.82
N VAL A 21 -4.25 -0.52 8.95
CA VAL A 21 -3.22 -1.57 9.12
C VAL A 21 -3.32 -2.25 10.48
N VAL A 22 -3.57 -1.49 11.55
CA VAL A 22 -3.80 -2.05 12.89
C VAL A 22 -5.04 -2.92 12.89
N ILE A 23 -6.16 -2.45 12.31
CA ILE A 23 -7.39 -3.23 12.17
C ILE A 23 -7.13 -4.50 11.35
N GLY A 24 -6.44 -4.40 10.21
CA GLY A 24 -6.08 -5.57 9.39
C GLY A 24 -5.23 -6.59 10.17
N ALA A 25 -4.26 -6.12 10.96
CA ALA A 25 -3.47 -6.99 11.82
C ALA A 25 -4.32 -7.66 12.90
N LEU A 26 -5.24 -6.94 13.54
CA LEU A 26 -6.17 -7.50 14.52
C LEU A 26 -7.11 -8.54 13.90
N VAL A 27 -7.61 -8.28 12.69
CA VAL A 27 -8.44 -9.22 11.92
C VAL A 27 -7.65 -10.50 11.62
N LEU A 28 -6.39 -10.39 11.20
CA LEU A 28 -5.50 -11.54 10.97
C LEU A 28 -5.22 -12.35 12.24
N VAL A 29 -5.02 -11.68 13.37
CA VAL A 29 -4.77 -12.35 14.67
C VAL A 29 -6.04 -13.05 15.14
N ALA A 30 -7.20 -12.39 15.11
CA ALA A 30 -8.47 -12.96 15.52
C ALA A 30 -8.94 -14.08 14.59
N GLY A 31 -8.74 -13.92 13.28
CA GLY A 31 -9.09 -14.87 12.24
C GLY A 31 -8.01 -15.89 11.93
N TYR A 32 -6.92 -15.95 12.71
CA TYR A 32 -5.81 -16.88 12.47
C TYR A 32 -6.25 -18.34 12.29
N PRO A 33 -7.21 -18.89 13.07
CA PRO A 33 -7.72 -20.24 12.85
C PRO A 33 -8.26 -20.47 11.44
N SER A 34 -8.91 -19.46 10.87
CA SER A 34 -9.56 -19.50 9.55
C SER A 34 -8.61 -19.27 8.37
N ILE A 35 -7.35 -18.89 8.62
CA ILE A 35 -6.35 -18.69 7.55
C ILE A 35 -6.01 -20.04 6.90
N PRO A 36 -5.95 -20.11 5.55
CA PRO A 36 -5.57 -21.33 4.82
C PRO A 36 -4.18 -21.85 5.22
N GLU A 37 -4.00 -23.18 5.19
CA GLU A 37 -2.71 -23.84 5.50
C GLU A 37 -1.57 -23.43 4.56
N ARG A 38 -1.90 -23.01 3.33
CA ARG A 38 -0.96 -22.43 2.38
C ARG A 38 -1.34 -20.99 2.09
N VAL A 39 -0.44 -20.08 2.40
CA VAL A 39 -0.62 -18.64 2.19
C VAL A 39 0.23 -18.20 1.02
N VAL A 40 -0.36 -17.46 0.07
CA VAL A 40 0.40 -16.84 -1.02
C VAL A 40 1.32 -15.80 -0.42
N LEU A 41 2.62 -16.05 -0.56
CA LEU A 41 3.66 -15.17 -0.06
C LEU A 41 4.04 -14.17 -1.13
N TYR A 42 4.36 -12.97 -0.66
CA TYR A 42 4.87 -11.95 -1.54
C TYR A 42 6.30 -12.27 -1.97
N ARG A 43 6.57 -12.29 -3.29
CA ARG A 43 7.92 -12.41 -3.83
C ARG A 43 8.32 -11.23 -4.69
N ALA A 44 9.60 -10.91 -4.64
CA ALA A 44 10.20 -10.12 -5.70
C ALA A 44 10.24 -10.97 -6.99
N PRO A 45 9.94 -10.37 -8.17
CA PRO A 45 9.95 -11.09 -9.45
C PRO A 45 11.25 -11.84 -9.75
N TRP A 46 12.35 -11.39 -9.16
CA TRP A 46 13.70 -11.93 -9.34
C TRP A 46 14.13 -12.94 -8.25
N ALA A 47 13.25 -13.32 -7.31
CA ALA A 47 13.57 -14.25 -6.23
C ALA A 47 13.02 -15.67 -6.52
N GLU A 48 13.90 -16.68 -6.38
CA GLU A 48 13.58 -18.13 -6.48
C GLU A 48 12.93 -18.70 -5.21
N ALA A 49 12.20 -17.88 -4.44
CA ALA A 49 11.50 -18.35 -3.25
C ALA A 49 10.15 -18.99 -3.60
N PRO A 50 9.71 -20.03 -2.88
CA PRO A 50 8.39 -20.63 -3.09
C PRO A 50 7.27 -19.60 -2.93
N MET A 51 6.33 -19.57 -3.88
CA MET A 51 5.23 -18.60 -3.96
C MET A 51 4.15 -18.81 -2.89
N THR A 52 4.19 -19.96 -2.23
CA THR A 52 3.32 -20.28 -1.08
C THR A 52 4.18 -20.70 0.09
N GLY A 53 3.82 -20.23 1.28
CA GLY A 53 4.41 -20.65 2.54
C GLY A 53 3.37 -21.37 3.39
N SER A 54 3.85 -22.20 4.33
CA SER A 54 2.97 -22.73 5.37
C SER A 54 2.41 -21.59 6.23
N LYS A 55 1.18 -21.81 6.69
CA LYS A 55 0.56 -20.99 7.72
C LYS A 55 1.48 -20.92 8.94
N SER A 56 1.92 -19.72 9.26
CA SER A 56 2.66 -19.43 10.47
C SER A 56 2.45 -17.98 10.88
N LEU A 57 2.61 -17.68 12.17
CA LEU A 57 2.59 -16.29 12.66
C LEU A 57 3.66 -15.42 11.99
N LEU A 58 4.79 -16.01 11.57
CA LEU A 58 5.84 -15.32 10.80
C LEU A 58 5.39 -14.99 9.37
N THR A 59 4.73 -15.91 8.68
CA THR A 59 4.17 -15.75 7.33
C THR A 59 3.09 -14.66 7.33
N VAL A 60 2.17 -14.71 8.30
CA VAL A 60 1.07 -13.74 8.46
C VAL A 60 1.61 -12.38 8.94
N GLY A 61 2.54 -12.40 9.88
CA GLY A 61 3.24 -11.21 10.36
C GLY A 61 4.00 -10.50 9.24
N ARG A 62 4.58 -11.24 8.28
CA ARG A 62 5.22 -10.67 7.09
C ARG A 62 4.27 -9.80 6.27
N ILE A 63 3.02 -10.22 6.07
CA ILE A 63 2.03 -9.47 5.30
C ILE A 63 1.67 -8.16 6.01
N ALA A 64 1.45 -8.22 7.33
CA ALA A 64 1.26 -7.02 8.14
C ALA A 64 2.49 -6.10 8.12
N LEU A 65 3.69 -6.66 8.26
CA LEU A 65 4.97 -5.92 8.25
C LEU A 65 5.28 -5.28 6.90
N MET A 66 4.86 -5.87 5.79
CA MET A 66 4.96 -5.23 4.47
C MET A 66 4.06 -3.99 4.38
N GLY A 67 2.83 -4.06 4.89
CA GLY A 67 1.94 -2.90 5.00
C GLY A 67 2.54 -1.79 5.88
N VAL A 68 3.12 -2.17 7.02
CA VAL A 68 3.87 -1.27 7.92
C VAL A 68 5.06 -0.62 7.21
N GLY A 69 5.84 -1.38 6.43
CA GLY A 69 6.97 -0.85 5.67
C GLY A 69 6.55 0.16 4.60
N GLN A 70 5.47 -0.13 3.87
CA GLN A 70 4.91 0.79 2.87
C GLN A 70 4.38 2.07 3.52
N LEU A 71 3.60 1.97 4.61
CA LEU A 71 3.10 3.14 5.33
C LEU A 71 4.21 3.93 6.03
N GLY A 72 5.25 3.28 6.55
CA GLY A 72 6.42 3.93 7.13
C GLY A 72 7.16 4.79 6.10
N ALA A 73 7.42 4.23 4.92
CA ALA A 73 8.01 4.96 3.80
C ALA A 73 7.14 6.15 3.38
N VAL A 74 5.83 5.95 3.25
CA VAL A 74 4.91 7.04 2.90
C VAL A 74 4.85 8.12 3.98
N THR A 75 4.81 7.73 5.26
CA THR A 75 4.82 8.66 6.39
C THR A 75 6.08 9.52 6.35
N ALA A 76 7.25 8.91 6.12
CA ALA A 76 8.50 9.62 5.94
C ALA A 76 8.45 10.60 4.75
N MET A 77 7.86 10.20 3.63
CA MET A 77 7.71 11.06 2.45
C MET A 77 6.72 12.22 2.65
N VAL A 78 5.61 12.02 3.37
CA VAL A 78 4.69 13.12 3.75
C VAL A 78 5.42 14.14 4.61
N LEU A 79 6.24 13.68 5.56
CA LEU A 79 7.04 14.56 6.42
C LEU A 79 8.20 15.22 5.66
N GLY A 80 8.83 14.51 4.73
CA GLY A 80 9.92 15.02 3.89
C GLY A 80 9.46 15.98 2.80
N ALA A 81 8.20 15.88 2.35
CA ALA A 81 7.59 16.78 1.38
C ALA A 81 7.05 18.09 2.02
N ARG A 82 7.34 18.35 3.30
CA ARG A 82 7.00 19.59 4.00
C ARG A 82 7.59 20.77 3.22
N GLY A 83 6.73 21.59 2.62
CA GLY A 83 7.10 22.69 1.74
C GLY A 83 6.53 22.58 0.32
N SER A 84 6.00 21.42 -0.07
CA SER A 84 5.22 21.26 -1.31
C SER A 84 3.86 20.65 -1.04
N GLU A 85 2.82 21.47 -1.09
CA GLU A 85 1.43 21.02 -0.90
C GLU A 85 0.99 19.96 -1.92
N ARG A 86 1.62 19.95 -3.11
CA ARG A 86 1.31 19.00 -4.17
C ARG A 86 1.89 17.61 -3.87
N TRP A 87 3.14 17.55 -3.44
CA TRP A 87 3.79 16.30 -3.04
C TRP A 87 3.24 15.75 -1.73
N GLU A 88 2.98 16.60 -0.75
CA GLU A 88 2.35 16.18 0.50
C GLU A 88 0.97 15.55 0.24
N ARG A 89 0.21 16.13 -0.69
CA ARG A 89 -1.07 15.59 -1.16
C ARG A 89 -0.90 14.25 -1.88
N PHE A 90 0.10 14.12 -2.74
CA PHE A 90 0.39 12.84 -3.41
C PHE A 90 0.67 11.74 -2.39
N TRP A 91 1.61 11.98 -1.48
CA TRP A 91 2.06 10.99 -0.52
C TRP A 91 0.97 10.61 0.48
N ARG A 92 0.15 11.54 0.97
CA ARG A 92 -0.95 11.19 1.89
C ARG A 92 -2.03 10.33 1.23
N TRP A 93 -2.33 10.57 -0.06
CA TRP A 93 -3.29 9.75 -0.80
C TRP A 93 -2.73 8.37 -1.13
N LEU A 94 -1.42 8.27 -1.43
CA LEU A 94 -0.73 6.99 -1.55
C LEU A 94 -0.81 6.21 -0.23
N GLY A 95 -0.61 6.89 0.90
CA GLY A 95 -0.70 6.30 2.23
C GLY A 95 -2.08 5.75 2.52
N LEU A 96 -3.13 6.51 2.21
CA LEU A 96 -4.50 6.04 2.34
C LEU A 96 -4.78 4.82 1.45
N ALA A 97 -4.36 4.85 0.19
CA ALA A 97 -4.54 3.74 -0.74
C ALA A 97 -3.80 2.48 -0.27
N ALA A 98 -2.57 2.63 0.25
CA ALA A 98 -1.80 1.54 0.84
C ALA A 98 -2.50 0.98 2.09
N GLY A 99 -2.98 1.82 3.00
CA GLY A 99 -3.72 1.39 4.20
C GLY A 99 -4.99 0.61 3.86
N VAL A 100 -5.79 1.12 2.91
CA VAL A 100 -7.01 0.43 2.44
C VAL A 100 -6.66 -0.91 1.79
N LYS A 101 -5.67 -0.94 0.89
CA LYS A 101 -5.17 -2.18 0.27
C LYS A 101 -4.77 -3.21 1.32
N THR A 102 -3.94 -2.82 2.30
CA THR A 102 -3.48 -3.75 3.34
C THR A 102 -4.66 -4.27 4.15
N GLY A 103 -5.62 -3.42 4.52
CA GLY A 103 -6.84 -3.85 5.21
C GLY A 103 -7.65 -4.87 4.42
N LEU A 104 -7.83 -4.65 3.12
CA LEU A 104 -8.54 -5.58 2.22
C LEU A 104 -7.79 -6.91 2.07
N GLU A 105 -6.45 -6.88 1.93
CA GLU A 105 -5.63 -8.09 1.85
C GLU A 105 -5.68 -8.90 3.15
N CYS A 106 -5.68 -8.23 4.31
CA CYS A 106 -5.84 -8.87 5.61
C CYS A 106 -7.22 -9.53 5.75
N ALA A 107 -8.28 -8.83 5.35
CA ALA A 107 -9.66 -9.36 5.39
C ALA A 107 -9.83 -10.55 4.42
N GLN A 108 -9.24 -10.47 3.23
CA GLN A 108 -9.28 -11.55 2.24
C GLN A 108 -8.63 -12.84 2.78
N LEU A 109 -7.52 -12.72 3.51
CA LEU A 109 -6.80 -13.88 4.05
C LEU A 109 -7.56 -14.67 5.12
N VAL A 110 -8.48 -14.02 5.84
CA VAL A 110 -9.34 -14.68 6.84
C VAL A 110 -10.70 -15.09 6.28
N THR A 111 -10.98 -14.73 5.04
CA THR A 111 -12.25 -15.02 4.38
C THR A 111 -12.22 -16.43 3.79
N PRO A 112 -13.25 -17.27 4.01
CA PRO A 112 -13.31 -18.61 3.46
C PRO A 112 -13.21 -18.61 1.93
N SER A 113 -12.39 -19.49 1.37
CA SER A 113 -12.11 -19.58 -0.07
C SER A 113 -13.35 -19.80 -0.94
N GLU A 114 -14.39 -20.42 -0.37
CA GLU A 114 -15.64 -20.77 -1.08
C GLU A 114 -16.66 -19.62 -1.11
N SER A 115 -16.43 -18.53 -0.37
CA SER A 115 -17.46 -17.53 -0.10
C SER A 115 -17.77 -16.55 -1.24
N GLY A 116 -17.15 -16.65 -2.42
CA GLY A 116 -17.28 -15.67 -3.52
C GLY A 116 -16.71 -14.27 -3.21
N LEU A 117 -16.60 -13.91 -1.93
CA LEU A 117 -16.06 -12.66 -1.41
C LEU A 117 -14.58 -12.47 -1.76
N ASN A 118 -13.83 -13.54 -2.00
CA ASN A 118 -12.43 -13.45 -2.43
C ASN A 118 -12.27 -12.69 -3.75
N GLN A 119 -13.20 -12.87 -4.70
CA GLN A 119 -13.19 -12.11 -5.96
C GLN A 119 -13.57 -10.65 -5.71
N ALA A 120 -14.50 -10.39 -4.80
CA ALA A 120 -14.88 -9.03 -4.41
C ALA A 120 -13.72 -8.28 -3.74
N PHE A 121 -12.99 -8.88 -2.79
CA PHE A 121 -11.81 -8.27 -2.16
C PHE A 121 -10.66 -8.05 -3.16
N THR A 122 -10.47 -9.00 -4.09
CA THR A 122 -9.49 -8.86 -5.18
C THR A 122 -9.85 -7.69 -6.09
N GLY A 123 -11.10 -7.63 -6.54
CA GLY A 123 -11.62 -6.53 -7.36
C GLY A 123 -11.53 -5.18 -6.66
N ALA A 124 -11.90 -5.13 -5.37
CA ALA A 124 -11.81 -3.92 -4.56
C ALA A 124 -10.36 -3.43 -4.41
N THR A 125 -9.42 -4.34 -4.18
CA THR A 125 -8.00 -3.98 -4.07
C THR A 125 -7.46 -3.45 -5.40
N LEU A 126 -7.78 -4.12 -6.51
CA LEU A 126 -7.41 -3.66 -7.85
C LEU A 126 -8.02 -2.28 -8.16
N ALA A 127 -9.28 -2.07 -7.81
CA ALA A 127 -9.95 -0.79 -7.99
C ALA A 127 -9.29 0.33 -7.17
N VAL A 128 -8.90 0.08 -5.92
CA VAL A 128 -8.18 1.06 -5.08
C VAL A 128 -6.83 1.43 -5.69
N VAL A 129 -6.04 0.43 -6.12
CA VAL A 129 -4.74 0.68 -6.76
C VAL A 129 -4.92 1.41 -8.09
N ALA A 130 -5.85 0.96 -8.94
CA ALA A 130 -6.12 1.59 -10.24
C ALA A 130 -6.62 3.02 -10.08
N ALA A 131 -7.53 3.28 -9.14
CA ALA A 131 -8.03 4.63 -8.84
C ALA A 131 -6.89 5.56 -8.41
N PHE A 132 -5.99 5.09 -7.54
CA PHE A 132 -4.80 5.85 -7.16
C PHE A 132 -3.89 6.10 -8.36
N LEU A 133 -3.59 5.08 -9.19
CA LEU A 133 -2.73 5.23 -10.36
C LEU A 133 -3.32 6.22 -11.39
N VAL A 134 -4.63 6.15 -11.64
CA VAL A 134 -5.33 7.10 -12.53
C VAL A 134 -5.26 8.52 -11.96
N MET A 135 -5.44 8.69 -10.66
CA MET A 135 -5.33 9.97 -9.98
C MET A 135 -3.90 10.53 -10.04
N ALA A 136 -2.90 9.69 -9.76
CA ALA A 136 -1.48 10.01 -9.87
C ALA A 136 -1.09 10.40 -11.31
N ALA A 137 -1.56 9.64 -12.30
CA ALA A 137 -1.33 9.95 -13.72
C ALA A 137 -2.00 11.27 -14.12
N ARG A 138 -3.18 11.59 -13.59
CA ARG A 138 -3.84 12.89 -13.82
C ARG A 138 -3.06 14.05 -13.21
N TRP A 139 -2.57 13.91 -11.97
CA TRP A 139 -1.71 14.92 -11.34
C TRP A 139 -0.39 15.10 -12.09
N TRP A 140 0.21 14.00 -12.55
CA TRP A 140 1.40 14.05 -13.40
C TRP A 140 1.14 14.85 -14.67
N ARG A 141 0.08 14.54 -15.42
CA ARG A 141 -0.27 15.26 -16.67
C ARG A 141 -0.56 16.74 -16.45
N ARG A 142 -1.00 17.13 -15.25
CA ARG A 142 -1.27 18.54 -14.88
C ARG A 142 -0.03 19.29 -14.40
N GLY A 143 1.13 18.63 -14.34
CA GLY A 143 2.35 19.21 -13.80
C GLY A 143 2.35 19.34 -12.27
N ASP A 144 1.37 18.73 -11.58
CA ASP A 144 1.29 18.81 -10.12
C ASP A 144 2.43 18.03 -9.43
N LEU A 145 3.02 17.07 -10.13
CA LEU A 145 4.13 16.23 -9.65
C LEU A 145 5.47 16.60 -10.29
N GLU A 146 5.60 17.81 -10.84
CA GLU A 146 6.87 18.31 -11.33
C GLU A 146 7.82 18.66 -10.18
N ALA A 147 9.08 18.26 -10.33
CA ALA A 147 10.17 18.43 -9.36
C ALA A 147 9.82 17.92 -7.94
N HIS A 148 10.21 16.68 -7.62
CA HIS A 148 10.24 16.24 -6.23
C HIS A 148 11.12 17.21 -5.43
N PRO A 149 10.72 17.67 -4.23
CA PRO A 149 11.66 18.32 -3.32
C PRO A 149 12.69 17.26 -2.97
N ALA A 150 13.79 17.24 -3.71
CA ALA A 150 14.76 16.17 -3.58
C ALA A 150 15.37 16.24 -2.16
N PRO A 151 15.69 15.11 -1.51
CA PRO A 151 17.01 15.03 -0.92
C PRO A 151 17.97 15.18 -2.11
N ALA A 152 18.49 16.39 -2.31
CA ALA A 152 19.42 16.81 -3.37
C ALA A 152 19.65 15.80 -4.55
N GLY A 153 18.99 16.02 -5.70
CA GLY A 153 19.48 15.50 -7.00
C GLY A 153 18.90 14.21 -7.61
N ALA A 154 17.80 13.63 -7.10
CA ALA A 154 17.25 12.40 -7.72
C ALA A 154 16.38 12.68 -8.99
N PRO A 155 16.66 12.05 -10.16
CA PRO A 155 15.99 12.34 -11.44
C PRO A 155 14.59 11.72 -11.61
N ARG A 156 13.77 12.25 -12.53
CA ARG A 156 12.39 11.82 -12.84
C ARG A 156 12.21 10.31 -13.09
N ALA A 157 13.23 9.66 -13.65
CA ALA A 157 13.25 8.22 -13.88
C ALA A 157 13.13 7.40 -12.58
N TRP A 158 13.67 7.91 -11.47
CA TRP A 158 13.63 7.23 -10.17
C TRP A 158 12.22 7.17 -9.58
N LEU A 159 11.43 8.23 -9.75
CA LEU A 159 10.04 8.25 -9.31
C LEU A 159 9.20 7.26 -10.13
N ILE A 160 9.34 7.28 -11.46
CA ILE A 160 8.63 6.36 -12.36
C ILE A 160 9.04 4.92 -12.05
N ALA A 161 10.33 4.66 -11.86
CA ALA A 161 10.83 3.35 -11.45
C ALA A 161 10.28 2.95 -10.09
N SER A 162 10.20 3.85 -9.11
CA SER A 162 9.67 3.55 -7.77
C SER A 162 8.17 3.30 -7.76
N LEU A 163 7.39 4.05 -8.54
CA LEU A 163 5.95 3.85 -8.70
C LEU A 163 5.65 2.60 -9.53
N GLY A 164 6.43 2.35 -10.57
CA GLY A 164 6.40 1.12 -11.36
C GLY A 164 6.74 -0.08 -10.49
N LEU A 165 7.81 0.01 -9.70
CA LEU A 165 8.18 -1.02 -8.73
C LEU A 165 7.02 -1.25 -7.79
N TRP A 166 6.49 -0.21 -7.14
CA TRP A 166 5.38 -0.31 -6.19
C TRP A 166 4.12 -0.90 -6.83
N ALA A 167 3.78 -0.54 -8.07
CA ALA A 167 2.60 -1.07 -8.77
C ALA A 167 2.80 -2.54 -9.16
N VAL A 168 3.96 -2.89 -9.72
CA VAL A 168 4.35 -4.27 -10.00
C VAL A 168 4.26 -5.08 -8.71
N PHE A 169 4.82 -4.55 -7.64
CA PHE A 169 4.77 -5.14 -6.32
C PHE A 169 3.31 -5.24 -5.79
N ALA A 170 2.49 -4.22 -5.92
CA ALA A 170 1.12 -4.23 -5.44
C ALA A 170 0.21 -5.24 -6.18
N ILE A 171 0.58 -5.65 -7.40
CA ILE A 171 -0.25 -6.48 -8.28
C ILE A 171 0.38 -7.87 -8.51
N ALA A 172 1.71 -8.01 -8.45
CA ALA A 172 2.45 -9.24 -8.75
C ALA A 172 1.94 -10.51 -8.05
N PRO A 173 1.51 -10.50 -6.78
CA PRO A 173 0.97 -11.71 -6.14
C PRO A 173 -0.26 -12.30 -6.85
N ARG A 174 -0.94 -11.53 -7.70
CA ARG A 174 -2.20 -11.93 -8.36
C ARG A 174 -2.04 -12.54 -9.75
N PHE A 175 -0.84 -12.52 -10.33
CA PHE A 175 -0.57 -13.12 -11.65
C PHE A 175 0.02 -14.53 -11.57
N PHE A 176 0.27 -15.04 -10.37
CA PHE A 176 0.89 -16.35 -10.14
C PHE A 176 0.01 -17.29 -9.30
N VAL A 177 -1.30 -16.99 -9.21
CA VAL A 177 -2.34 -17.86 -8.67
C VAL A 177 -3.14 -18.43 -9.83
#